data_AF-A0A6G1WH11-F1
#
_entry.id   AF-A0A6G1WH11-F1
#
_cell.length_a   1.000
_cell.length_b   1.000
_cell.length_c   1.000
_cell.angle_alpha   90.00
_cell.angle_beta   90.00
_cell.angle_gamma   90.00
#
_symmetry.space_group_name_H-M   'P 1'
#
loop_
_entity.id
_entity.type
_entity.pdbx_description
1 polymer ?
#
loop_
_entity_poly.entity_id
_entity_poly.type
_entity_poly.pdbx_seq_one_letter_code
_entity_poly.pdbx_strand_id
1 'polypeptide(L)'
;MYFKEANVIHVGDIFWNGLYPFIDYSRGGSIDGTIAASAKVIASVDADAVIIPSHGKPLSTLDDLKDYHEMLATIRDNVARLKSAGRPVEETVAAAVVVLSIMRGGLISAIVLLFEAWSKQPNSSKKKRIM
;
A
#
# COMPACT_ATOMS: atom_id res chain seq x y z
N MET A 1 17.49 4.16 -7.47
CA MET A 1 18.79 4.79 -7.86
C MET A 1 19.00 6.01 -6.97
N TYR A 2 20.15 6.19 -6.34
CA TYR A 2 20.42 7.34 -5.47
C TYR A 2 21.62 8.16 -5.98
N PHE A 3 21.37 9.41 -6.32
CA PHE A 3 22.37 10.42 -6.66
C PHE A 3 22.78 11.17 -5.38
N LYS A 4 23.77 10.65 -4.67
CA LYS A 4 24.16 11.13 -3.33
C LYS A 4 24.58 12.61 -3.30
N GLU A 5 25.40 13.04 -4.26
CA GLU A 5 25.87 14.44 -4.34
C GLU A 5 24.73 15.44 -4.49
N ALA A 6 23.68 15.06 -5.22
CA ALA A 6 22.51 15.90 -5.43
C ALA A 6 21.41 15.70 -4.36
N ASN A 7 21.59 14.74 -3.45
CA ASN A 7 20.59 14.28 -2.51
C ASN A 7 19.23 13.92 -3.17
N VAL A 8 19.28 13.22 -4.31
CA VAL A 8 18.08 12.84 -5.08
C VAL A 8 17.99 11.33 -5.25
N ILE A 9 16.86 10.73 -4.88
CA ILE A 9 16.60 9.30 -5.07
C ILE A 9 15.39 9.06 -6.00
N HIS A 10 15.58 8.20 -6.99
CA HIS A 10 14.48 7.65 -7.80
C HIS A 10 14.12 6.26 -7.28
N VAL A 11 12.88 6.08 -6.84
CA VAL A 11 12.42 4.88 -6.13
C VAL A 11 11.50 3.97 -6.96
N GLY A 12 11.13 4.40 -8.17
CA GLY A 12 10.30 3.59 -9.06
C GLY A 12 8.94 3.29 -8.46
N ASP A 13 8.36 2.14 -8.80
CA ASP A 13 7.01 1.75 -8.39
C ASP A 13 6.85 1.45 -6.90
N ILE A 14 7.90 1.61 -6.09
CA ILE A 14 7.79 1.57 -4.62
C ILE A 14 6.89 2.68 -4.11
N PHE A 15 6.93 3.87 -4.76
CA PHE A 15 6.23 5.06 -4.30
C PHE A 15 5.39 5.69 -5.42
N TRP A 16 4.11 5.92 -5.11
CA TRP A 16 3.13 6.57 -5.95
C TRP A 16 2.61 7.81 -5.21
N ASN A 17 3.10 9.00 -5.59
CA ASN A 17 2.83 10.22 -4.82
C ASN A 17 1.37 10.67 -4.97
N GLY A 18 0.61 10.59 -3.87
CA GLY A 18 -0.79 10.99 -3.81
C GLY A 18 -1.75 10.02 -4.51
N LEU A 19 -1.29 8.80 -4.81
CA LEU A 19 -2.05 7.78 -5.53
C LEU A 19 -1.94 6.42 -4.81
N TYR A 20 -2.89 5.54 -5.07
CA TYR A 20 -2.78 4.14 -4.68
C TYR A 20 -1.85 3.38 -5.63
N PRO A 21 -1.00 2.48 -5.12
CA PRO A 21 -0.12 1.71 -5.98
C PRO A 21 -0.86 0.59 -6.71
N PHE A 22 -0.37 0.26 -7.90
CA PHE A 22 -0.66 -1.03 -8.51
C PHE A 22 0.27 -2.10 -7.93
N ILE A 23 -0.29 -3.13 -7.31
CA ILE A 23 0.48 -4.25 -6.71
C ILE A 23 0.19 -5.52 -7.49
N ASP A 24 1.16 -5.98 -8.30
CA ASP A 24 1.03 -7.20 -9.10
C ASP A 24 1.35 -8.46 -8.26
N TYR A 25 0.33 -9.01 -7.63
CA TYR A 25 0.44 -10.26 -6.87
C TYR A 25 0.81 -11.46 -7.74
N SER A 26 0.46 -11.46 -9.04
CA SER A 26 0.78 -12.57 -9.94
C SER A 26 2.28 -12.68 -10.23
N ARG A 27 3.02 -11.57 -10.06
CA ARG A 27 4.47 -11.48 -10.20
C ARG A 27 5.19 -11.37 -8.85
N GLY A 28 4.53 -11.70 -7.75
CA GLY A 28 5.12 -11.74 -6.41
C GLY A 28 5.07 -10.41 -5.64
N GLY A 29 4.37 -9.40 -6.14
CA GLY A 29 4.08 -8.17 -5.40
C GLY A 29 3.17 -8.43 -4.19
N SER A 30 3.31 -7.61 -3.15
CA SER A 30 2.42 -7.64 -1.99
C SER A 30 2.40 -6.30 -1.26
N ILE A 31 1.29 -5.99 -0.56
CA ILE A 31 1.21 -4.79 0.27
C ILE A 31 2.27 -4.76 1.37
N ASP A 32 2.53 -5.90 2.02
CA ASP A 32 3.60 -6.01 3.02
C ASP A 32 4.98 -5.77 2.40
N GLY A 33 5.21 -6.26 1.17
CA GLY A 33 6.44 -6.00 0.41
C GLY A 33 6.64 -4.53 0.10
N THR A 34 5.58 -3.83 -0.34
CA THR A 34 5.64 -2.38 -0.63
C THR A 34 5.84 -1.55 0.65
N ILE A 35 5.20 -1.91 1.76
CA ILE A 35 5.42 -1.30 3.08
C ILE A 35 6.88 -1.48 3.52
N ALA A 36 7.42 -2.70 3.41
CA ALA A 36 8.81 -2.97 3.77
C ALA A 36 9.81 -2.24 2.86
N ALA A 37 9.53 -2.14 1.56
CA ALA A 37 10.36 -1.43 0.61
C ALA A 37 10.38 0.08 0.87
N SER A 38 9.22 0.70 1.11
CA SER A 38 9.11 2.12 1.47
C SER A 38 9.82 2.43 2.79
N ALA A 39 9.69 1.58 3.82
CA ALA A 39 10.42 1.73 5.08
C ALA A 39 11.94 1.73 4.89
N LYS A 40 12.46 0.84 4.03
CA LYS A 40 13.91 0.81 3.70
C LYS A 40 14.37 2.10 3.04
N VAL A 41 13.57 2.66 2.13
CA VAL A 41 13.89 3.95 1.51
C VAL A 41 13.92 5.05 2.58
N ILE A 42 12.88 5.14 3.41
CA ILE A 42 12.77 6.14 4.49
C ILE A 42 13.99 6.10 5.42
N ALA A 43 14.49 4.91 5.75
CA ALA A 43 15.66 4.73 6.61
C ALA A 43 17.02 5.00 5.91
N SER A 44 17.04 5.17 4.59
CA SER A 44 18.26 5.20 3.78
C SER A 44 18.61 6.56 3.18
N VAL A 45 17.74 7.57 3.37
CA VAL A 45 17.87 8.90 2.77
C VAL A 45 17.91 9.98 3.83
N ASP A 46 18.53 11.11 3.49
CA ASP A 46 18.55 12.28 4.36
C ASP A 46 17.16 12.93 4.46
N ALA A 47 16.95 13.71 5.51
CA ALA A 47 15.65 14.31 5.81
C ALA A 47 15.16 15.29 4.72
N ASP A 48 16.09 15.93 4.02
CA ASP A 48 15.86 16.90 2.94
C ASP A 48 16.03 16.29 1.53
N ALA A 49 16.13 14.96 1.42
CA ALA A 49 16.27 14.29 0.14
C ALA A 49 15.06 14.54 -0.77
N VAL A 50 15.35 14.80 -2.06
CA VAL A 50 14.32 14.86 -3.10
C VAL A 50 14.03 13.44 -3.58
N ILE A 51 12.76 13.05 -3.52
CA ILE A 51 12.29 11.72 -3.88
C ILE A 51 11.49 11.80 -5.19
N ILE A 52 11.92 11.03 -6.18
CA ILE A 52 11.26 10.90 -7.49
C ILE A 52 10.47 9.59 -7.52
N PRO A 53 9.11 9.66 -7.50
CA PRO A 53 8.24 8.49 -7.62
C PRO A 53 8.12 8.06 -9.09
N SER A 54 7.52 6.91 -9.34
CA SER A 54 7.14 6.48 -10.70
C SER A 54 5.86 7.15 -11.19
N HIS A 55 4.96 7.51 -10.27
CA HIS A 55 3.64 8.06 -10.58
C HIS A 55 3.24 9.20 -9.63
N GLY A 56 2.34 10.06 -10.10
CA GLY A 56 1.83 11.19 -9.35
C GLY A 56 2.69 12.45 -9.56
N LYS A 57 2.86 13.25 -8.50
CA LYS A 57 3.69 14.47 -8.56
C LYS A 57 5.16 14.09 -8.77
N PRO A 58 5.88 14.75 -9.70
CA PRO A 58 7.23 14.34 -10.10
C PRO A 58 8.30 14.61 -9.04
N LEU A 59 8.08 15.60 -8.17
CA LEU A 59 8.97 15.93 -7.04
C LEU A 59 8.24 15.70 -5.74
N SER A 60 8.89 14.99 -4.83
CA SER A 60 8.34 14.62 -3.53
C SER A 60 9.40 14.78 -2.44
N THR A 61 8.92 14.86 -1.22
CA THR A 61 9.72 14.93 0.00
C THR A 61 9.75 13.60 0.72
N LEU A 62 10.61 13.47 1.73
CA LEU A 62 10.59 12.33 2.65
C LEU A 62 9.24 12.20 3.37
N ASP A 63 8.58 13.31 3.71
CA ASP A 63 7.29 13.27 4.41
C ASP A 63 6.17 12.77 3.50
N ASP A 64 6.18 13.10 2.19
CA ASP A 64 5.22 12.51 1.24
C ASP A 64 5.36 10.97 1.16
N LEU A 65 6.59 10.45 1.26
CA LEU A 65 6.84 9.01 1.28
C LEU A 65 6.39 8.36 2.61
N LYS A 66 6.57 9.05 3.74
CA LYS A 66 6.06 8.58 5.04
C LYS A 66 4.53 8.52 5.06
N ASP A 67 3.86 9.55 4.56
CA ASP A 67 2.40 9.59 4.40
C ASP A 67 1.91 8.39 3.58
N TYR A 68 2.59 8.10 2.47
CA TYR A 68 2.26 6.94 1.64
C TYR A 68 2.49 5.60 2.37
N HIS A 69 3.61 5.47 3.08
CA HIS A 69 3.91 4.27 3.88
C HIS A 69 2.83 4.02 4.94
N GLU A 70 2.46 5.07 5.69
CA GLU A 70 1.44 5.00 6.73
C GLU A 70 0.05 4.66 6.15
N MET A 71 -0.30 5.25 5.01
CA MET A 71 -1.54 4.96 4.30
C MET A 71 -1.62 3.47 3.92
N LEU A 72 -0.55 2.88 3.39
CA LEU A 72 -0.53 1.45 3.08
C LEU A 72 -0.63 0.57 4.33
N ALA A 73 0.11 0.89 5.40
CA ALA A 73 0.07 0.14 6.66
C ALA A 73 -1.34 0.16 7.27
N THR A 74 -1.96 1.34 7.29
CA THR A 74 -3.34 1.53 7.79
C THR A 74 -4.35 0.71 6.99
N ILE A 75 -4.23 0.68 5.67
CA ILE A 75 -5.11 -0.13 4.80
C ILE A 75 -4.93 -1.62 5.11
N ARG A 76 -3.69 -2.09 5.18
CA ARG A 76 -3.34 -3.47 5.49
C ARG A 76 -3.96 -3.91 6.83
N ASP A 77 -3.78 -3.10 7.87
CA ASP A 77 -4.28 -3.39 9.22
C ASP A 77 -5.82 -3.37 9.28
N ASN A 78 -6.47 -2.42 8.61
CA ASN A 78 -7.92 -2.34 8.56
C ASN A 78 -8.54 -3.57 7.87
N VAL A 79 -7.97 -3.99 6.74
CA VAL A 79 -8.43 -5.18 6.01
C VAL A 79 -8.20 -6.44 6.85
N ALA A 80 -7.04 -6.56 7.50
CA ALA A 80 -6.73 -7.69 8.38
C ALA A 80 -7.73 -7.79 9.54
N ARG A 81 -8.06 -6.65 10.17
CA ARG A 81 -9.04 -6.58 11.26
C ARG A 81 -10.43 -7.02 10.78
N LEU A 82 -10.91 -6.49 9.66
CA LEU A 82 -12.23 -6.84 9.10
C LEU A 82 -12.31 -8.33 8.72
N LYS A 83 -11.23 -8.89 8.15
CA LYS A 83 -11.11 -10.32 7.86
C LYS A 83 -11.16 -11.16 9.14
N SER A 84 -10.48 -10.75 10.20
CA SER A 84 -10.50 -11.46 11.49
C SER A 84 -11.88 -11.46 12.16
N ALA A 85 -12.69 -10.44 11.90
CA ALA A 85 -14.07 -10.33 12.38
C ALA A 85 -15.08 -11.17 11.58
N GLY A 86 -14.63 -11.95 10.58
CA GLY A 86 -15.51 -12.82 9.77
C GLY A 86 -16.49 -12.08 8.88
N ARG A 87 -16.26 -10.78 8.62
CA ARG A 87 -17.12 -9.96 7.76
C ARG A 87 -17.04 -10.48 6.31
N PRO A 88 -18.17 -10.55 5.57
CA PRO A 88 -18.15 -10.82 4.15
C PRO A 88 -17.34 -9.73 3.43
N VAL A 89 -16.86 -10.07 2.24
CA VAL A 89 -15.86 -9.27 1.54
C VAL A 89 -16.44 -8.04 0.92
N GLU A 90 -17.66 -8.14 0.45
CA GLU A 90 -18.44 -7.04 -0.08
C GLU A 90 -18.60 -5.95 0.99
N GLU A 91 -18.80 -6.37 2.25
CA GLU A 91 -18.92 -5.48 3.40
C GLU A 91 -17.56 -4.94 3.87
N THR A 92 -16.51 -5.75 3.78
CA THR A 92 -15.12 -5.33 4.07
C THR A 92 -14.63 -4.29 3.06
N VAL A 93 -14.93 -4.51 1.78
CA VAL A 93 -14.65 -3.58 0.69
C VAL A 93 -15.45 -2.31 0.89
N ALA A 94 -16.76 -2.37 1.12
CA ALA A 94 -17.57 -1.18 1.37
C ALA A 94 -17.09 -0.37 2.58
N ALA A 95 -16.74 -1.03 3.70
CA ALA A 95 -16.23 -0.35 4.89
C ALA A 95 -14.84 0.27 4.68
N ALA A 96 -13.95 -0.41 3.96
CA ALA A 96 -12.66 0.15 3.58
C ALA A 96 -12.84 1.38 2.69
N VAL A 97 -13.74 1.33 1.70
CA VAL A 97 -14.06 2.45 0.81
C VAL A 97 -14.54 3.69 1.57
N VAL A 98 -15.36 3.51 2.61
CA VAL A 98 -15.84 4.62 3.44
C VAL A 98 -14.70 5.26 4.22
N VAL A 99 -13.78 4.48 4.81
CA VAL A 99 -12.61 5.04 5.52
C VAL A 99 -11.64 5.73 4.56
N LEU A 100 -11.46 5.18 3.34
CA LEU A 100 -10.56 5.72 2.31
C LEU A 100 -11.07 7.03 1.69
N SER A 101 -12.39 7.20 1.53
CA SER A 101 -12.99 8.42 0.97
C SER A 101 -12.76 9.65 1.87
N ILE A 102 -12.62 9.44 3.17
CA ILE A 102 -12.44 10.52 4.17
C ILE A 102 -10.99 11.04 4.18
N MET A 103 -10.01 10.26 3.68
CA MET A 103 -8.58 10.54 3.90
C MET A 103 -7.85 11.35 2.81
N ARG A 104 -8.45 11.60 1.62
CA ARG A 104 -8.08 12.66 0.63
C ARG A 104 -8.77 12.37 -0.70
N GLY A 105 -9.50 13.35 -1.24
CA GLY A 105 -10.40 13.22 -2.38
C GLY A 105 -9.77 12.83 -3.72
N GLY A 106 -9.42 11.56 -3.89
CA GLY A 106 -8.95 10.94 -5.12
C GLY A 106 -9.84 9.77 -5.53
N LEU A 107 -10.25 9.74 -6.80
CA LEU A 107 -11.20 8.79 -7.39
C LEU A 107 -10.77 7.32 -7.24
N ILE A 108 -11.69 6.54 -6.68
CA ILE A 108 -12.05 5.13 -6.94
C ILE A 108 -11.17 4.45 -8.02
N SER A 109 -10.00 3.94 -7.66
CA SER A 109 -9.26 2.98 -8.50
C SER A 109 -8.69 1.79 -7.72
N ALA A 110 -8.57 1.88 -6.39
CA ALA A 110 -7.95 0.84 -5.56
C ALA A 110 -8.85 -0.38 -5.24
N ILE A 111 -10.15 -0.31 -5.50
CA ILE A 111 -11.11 -1.33 -5.03
C ILE A 111 -11.06 -2.63 -5.86
N VAL A 112 -10.71 -2.53 -7.14
CA VAL A 112 -10.64 -3.69 -8.04
C VAL A 112 -9.38 -4.53 -7.80
N LEU A 113 -8.30 -3.94 -7.32
CA LEU A 113 -7.02 -4.63 -7.11
C LEU A 113 -6.97 -5.40 -5.78
N LEU A 114 -7.60 -4.88 -4.73
CA LEU A 114 -7.82 -5.62 -3.48
C LEU A 114 -8.72 -6.85 -3.69
N PHE A 115 -9.66 -6.78 -4.63
CA PHE A 115 -10.56 -7.88 -5.03
C PHE A 115 -9.81 -9.05 -5.69
N GLU A 116 -8.93 -8.80 -6.65
CA GLU A 116 -8.19 -9.87 -7.34
C GLU A 116 -7.15 -10.57 -6.46
N ALA A 117 -6.49 -9.81 -5.57
CA ALA A 117 -5.52 -10.33 -4.62
C ALA A 117 -6.16 -11.22 -3.54
N TRP A 118 -7.39 -10.87 -3.12
CA TRP A 118 -8.10 -11.56 -2.05
C TRP A 118 -8.70 -12.91 -2.50
N SER A 119 -9.23 -12.99 -3.73
CA SER A 119 -9.83 -14.23 -4.27
C SER A 119 -8.85 -15.40 -4.42
N LYS A 120 -7.54 -15.12 -4.48
CA LYS A 120 -6.49 -16.12 -4.72
C LYS A 120 -5.83 -16.66 -3.45
N GLN A 121 -6.21 -16.21 -2.26
CA GLN A 121 -5.62 -16.72 -1.01
C GLN A 121 -6.37 -17.94 -0.45
N PRO A 122 -5.67 -19.01 -0.05
CA PRO A 122 -6.31 -20.16 0.56
C PRO A 122 -6.95 -19.79 1.91
N ASN A 123 -8.21 -20.21 2.07
CA ASN A 123 -9.01 -19.93 3.25
C ASN A 123 -8.47 -20.75 4.44
N SER A 124 -7.82 -20.10 5.42
CA SER A 124 -7.28 -20.77 6.62
C SER A 124 -8.37 -21.27 7.59
N SER A 125 -9.64 -21.02 7.31
CA SER A 125 -10.78 -21.40 8.14
C SER A 125 -11.28 -22.85 7.97
N LYS A 126 -10.69 -23.67 7.08
CA LYS A 126 -11.12 -25.06 6.85
C LYS A 126 -10.34 -26.15 7.61
N LYS A 127 -9.59 -25.83 8.66
CA LYS A 127 -8.96 -26.84 9.54
C LYS A 127 -9.35 -26.66 11.01
N LYS A 128 -10.56 -27.08 11.37
CA LYS A 128 -10.92 -27.64 12.70
C LYS A 128 -12.40 -28.03 12.68
N ARG A 129 -12.71 -29.21 12.13
CA ARG A 129 -14.01 -29.87 12.34
C ARG A 129 -13.96 -31.38 12.09
N ILE A 130 -13.05 -32.08 12.77
CA ILE A 130 -12.97 -33.54 12.98
C ILE A 130 -11.82 -33.70 14.00
N MET A 131 -11.89 -34.35 15.17
CA MET A 131 -12.84 -35.28 15.82
C MET A 131 -13.12 -34.82 17.25
#